data_AF-A0A1J3J6H4-F1
#
_entry.id   AF-A0A1J3J6H4-F1
#
_cell.length_a   1.000
_cell.length_b   1.000
_cell.length_c   1.000
_cell.angle_alpha   90.00
_cell.angle_beta   90.00
_cell.angle_gamma   90.00
#
_symmetry.space_group_name_H-M   'P 1'
#
loop_
_entity.id
_entity.type
_entity.pdbx_description
1 polymer ?
#
loop_
_entity_poly.entity_id
_entity_poly.type
_entity_poly.pdbx_seq_one_letter_code
_entity_poly.pdbx_strand_id
1 'polypeptide(L)'
;DIERMVNDAEKFKKDDEAVKDTIQAKNGLENYAYSLRNSTQDDNLKDKFAPGDLEKLNAAIDETIKWLDSNQQATKEQFEA
;
A
#
# COMPACT_ATOMS: atom_id res chain seq x y z
N ASP A 1 30.74 17.36 21.36
CA ASP A 1 29.39 17.96 21.30
C ASP A 1 28.86 18.15 19.89
N ILE A 2 29.55 18.88 19.01
CA ILE A 2 29.10 19.09 17.62
C ILE A 2 28.98 17.76 16.84
N GLU A 3 29.97 16.87 16.93
CA GLU A 3 29.93 15.56 16.24
C GLU A 3 28.75 14.69 16.69
N ARG A 4 28.40 14.73 17.98
CA ARG A 4 27.22 14.02 18.49
C ARG A 4 25.94 14.61 17.90
N MET A 5 25.82 15.94 17.84
CA MET A 5 24.67 16.61 17.23
C MET A 5 24.53 16.31 15.73
N VAL A 6 25.65 16.22 14.99
CA VAL A 6 25.64 15.84 13.57
C VAL A 6 25.17 14.40 13.39
N ASN A 7 25.69 13.46 14.19
CA ASN A 7 25.29 12.06 14.14
C ASN A 7 23.80 11.86 14.50
N ASP A 8 23.32 12.58 15.52
CA ASP A 8 21.91 12.53 15.91
C ASP A 8 21.02 13.08 14.78
N ALA A 9 21.41 14.20 14.15
CA ALA A 9 20.68 14.77 13.03
C ALA A 9 20.62 13.83 11.81
N GLU A 10 21.73 13.16 11.46
CA GLU A 10 21.75 12.17 10.38
C GLU A 10 20.88 10.95 10.70
N LYS A 11 20.86 10.51 11.96
CA LYS A 11 20.00 9.42 12.41
C LYS A 11 18.53 9.79 12.27
N PHE A 12 18.12 10.93 12.81
CA PHE A 12 16.72 11.38 12.69
C PHE A 12 16.29 11.55 11.25
N LYS A 13 17.16 12.09 10.38
CA LYS A 13 16.89 12.19 8.95
C LYS A 13 16.60 10.82 8.33
N LYS A 14 17.41 9.79 8.64
CA LYS A 14 17.20 8.43 8.12
C LYS A 14 15.93 7.79 8.65
N ASP A 15 15.63 7.99 9.94
CA ASP A 15 14.40 7.48 10.56
C ASP A 15 13.17 8.14 9.91
N ASP A 16 13.19 9.46 9.69
CA ASP A 16 12.13 10.21 9.00
C ASP A 16 11.94 9.74 7.55
N GLU A 17 13.05 9.51 6.82
CA GLU A 17 13.01 8.97 5.46
C GLU A 17 12.39 7.57 5.42
N ALA A 18 12.75 6.68 6.35
CA ALA A 18 12.20 5.33 6.41
C ALA A 18 10.69 5.32 6.73
N VAL A 19 10.25 6.18 7.64
CA VAL A 19 8.82 6.35 7.96
C VAL A 19 8.06 6.88 6.74
N LYS A 20 8.61 7.91 6.07
CA LYS A 20 8.02 8.47 4.86
C LYS A 20 7.87 7.42 3.76
N ASP A 21 8.92 6.65 3.50
CA ASP A 21 8.91 5.59 2.49
C ASP A 21 7.85 4.52 2.80
N THR A 22 7.73 4.12 4.06
CA THR A 22 6.72 3.16 4.50
C THR A 22 5.30 3.68 4.29
N ILE A 23 5.05 4.96 4.62
CA ILE A 23 3.75 5.61 4.37
C ILE A 23 3.45 5.68 2.87
N GLN A 24 4.45 5.99 2.04
CA GLN A 24 4.29 6.04 0.59
C GLN A 24 3.95 4.67 0.01
N ALA A 25 4.63 3.61 0.45
CA ALA A 25 4.34 2.24 0.03
C ALA A 25 2.90 1.84 0.39
N LYS A 26 2.49 2.08 1.64
CA LYS A 26 1.12 1.84 2.10
C LYS A 26 0.09 2.57 1.25
N ASN A 27 0.27 3.88 1.07
CA ASN A 27 -0.65 4.70 0.26
C ASN A 27 -0.68 4.23 -1.20
N GLY A 28 0.45 3.75 -1.73
CA GLY A 28 0.53 3.18 -3.07
C GLY A 28 -0.36 1.94 -3.22
N LEU A 29 -0.21 0.97 -2.31
CA LEU A 29 -1.02 -0.25 -2.30
C LEU A 29 -2.50 0.05 -2.08
N GLU A 30 -2.83 0.93 -1.12
CA GLU A 30 -4.19 1.32 -0.82
C GLU A 30 -4.88 1.97 -2.03
N ASN A 31 -4.26 2.98 -2.63
CA ASN A 31 -4.80 3.63 -3.82
C ASN A 31 -4.99 2.65 -4.98
N TYR A 32 -4.04 1.74 -5.19
CA TYR A 32 -4.14 0.75 -6.25
C TYR A 32 -5.31 -0.22 -6.02
N ALA A 33 -5.45 -0.77 -4.80
CA ALA A 33 -6.53 -1.67 -4.45
C ALA A 33 -7.91 -1.02 -4.63
N TYR A 34 -8.08 0.23 -4.17
CA TYR A 34 -9.34 0.97 -4.36
C TYR A 34 -9.60 1.36 -5.82
N SER A 35 -8.56 1.73 -6.58
CA SER A 35 -8.71 2.01 -8.02
C SER A 35 -9.15 0.76 -8.78
N LEU A 36 -8.60 -0.41 -8.45
CA LEU A 36 -9.02 -1.68 -9.03
C LEU A 36 -10.47 -2.00 -8.64
N ARG A 37 -10.83 -1.82 -7.36
CA ARG A 37 -12.21 -2.03 -6.89
C ARG A 37 -13.23 -1.21 -7.67
N ASN A 38 -12.93 0.07 -7.90
CA ASN A 38 -13.80 0.94 -8.68
C ASN A 38 -13.89 0.47 -10.14
N SER A 39 -12.77 0.01 -10.71
CA SER A 39 -12.70 -0.48 -12.09
C SER A 39 -13.46 -1.80 -12.30
N THR A 40 -13.48 -2.70 -11.31
CA THR A 40 -14.23 -3.96 -11.38
C THR A 40 -15.73 -3.79 -11.14
N GLN A 41 -16.13 -2.64 -10.59
CA GLN A 41 -17.52 -2.25 -10.40
C GLN A 41 -18.07 -1.37 -11.54
N ASP A 42 -17.21 -0.88 -12.44
CA ASP A 42 -17.64 -0.13 -13.63
C ASP A 42 -18.31 -1.09 -14.63
N ASP A 43 -19.60 -0.86 -14.89
CA ASP A 43 -20.40 -1.67 -15.82
C ASP A 43 -19.77 -1.77 -17.22
N ASN A 44 -19.01 -0.75 -17.68
CA ASN A 44 -18.32 -0.76 -18.98
C ASN A 44 -17.10 -1.69 -19.01
N LEU A 45 -16.54 -2.02 -17.84
CA LEU A 45 -15.36 -2.87 -17.70
C LEU A 45 -15.75 -4.26 -17.21
N LYS A 46 -16.77 -4.36 -16.37
CA LYS A 46 -17.25 -5.61 -15.77
C LYS A 46 -17.56 -6.69 -16.80
N ASP A 47 -18.22 -6.31 -17.89
CA ASP A 47 -18.60 -7.24 -18.97
C ASP A 47 -17.42 -7.72 -19.83
N LYS A 48 -16.23 -7.12 -19.65
CA LYS A 48 -14.99 -7.54 -20.33
C LYS A 48 -14.26 -8.67 -19.60
N PHE A 49 -14.62 -8.96 -18.36
CA PHE A 49 -14.02 -10.03 -17.57
C PHE A 49 -14.87 -11.30 -17.68
N ALA A 50 -14.21 -12.45 -17.76
CA ALA A 50 -14.89 -13.71 -17.54
C ALA A 50 -15.45 -13.73 -16.10
N PRO A 51 -16.68 -14.22 -15.85
CA PRO A 51 -17.29 -14.15 -14.52
C PRO A 51 -16.42 -14.73 -13.40
N GLY A 52 -15.74 -15.85 -13.66
CA GLY A 52 -14.84 -16.48 -12.68
C GLY A 52 -13.55 -15.69 -12.42
N ASP A 53 -13.07 -14.92 -13.38
CA ASP A 53 -11.87 -14.09 -13.21
C ASP A 53 -12.22 -12.79 -12.47
N LEU A 54 -13.39 -12.23 -12.74
CA LEU A 54 -13.92 -11.07 -12.00
C LEU A 54 -14.14 -11.40 -10.53
N GLU A 55 -14.69 -12.58 -10.21
CA GLU A 55 -14.89 -13.03 -8.83
C GLU A 55 -13.54 -13.18 -8.09
N LYS A 56 -12.56 -13.82 -8.71
CA LYS A 56 -11.21 -13.96 -8.14
C LYS A 56 -10.53 -12.61 -7.91
N LEU A 57 -10.67 -11.68 -8.88
CA LEU A 57 -10.11 -10.35 -8.77
C LEU A 57 -10.74 -9.56 -7.62
N ASN A 58 -12.07 -9.57 -7.50
CA ASN A 58 -12.77 -8.92 -6.39
C ASN A 58 -12.38 -9.52 -5.04
N ALA A 59 -12.24 -10.85 -4.95
CA ALA A 59 -11.80 -11.52 -3.73
C ALA A 59 -10.38 -11.08 -3.31
N ALA A 60 -9.44 -11.02 -4.26
CA ALA A 60 -8.07 -10.57 -3.99
C ALA A 60 -8.00 -9.09 -3.58
N ILE A 61 -8.82 -8.24 -4.20
CA ILE A 61 -8.94 -6.81 -3.83
C ILE A 61 -9.46 -6.67 -2.39
N ASP A 62 -10.55 -7.35 -2.05
CA ASP A 62 -11.15 -7.27 -0.71
C ASP A 62 -10.21 -7.88 0.35
N GLU A 63 -9.46 -8.94 0.04
CA GLU A 63 -8.43 -9.51 0.92
C GLU A 63 -7.31 -8.49 1.16
N THR A 64 -6.82 -7.83 0.11
CA THR A 64 -5.77 -6.80 0.20
C THR A 64 -6.22 -5.63 1.07
N ILE A 65 -7.45 -5.14 0.89
CA ILE A 65 -8.01 -4.05 1.70
C ILE A 65 -8.11 -4.46 3.18
N LYS A 66 -8.62 -5.66 3.46
CA LYS A 66 -8.69 -6.18 4.85
C LYS A 66 -7.29 -6.33 5.47
N TRP A 67 -6.31 -6.76 4.68
CA TRP A 67 -4.94 -6.85 5.13
C TRP A 67 -4.37 -5.46 5.45
N LEU A 68 -4.59 -4.46 4.60
CA LEU A 68 -4.20 -3.06 4.87
C LEU A 68 -4.81 -2.52 6.17
N ASP A 69 -6.12 -2.76 6.40
CA ASP A 69 -6.82 -2.35 7.61
C ASP A 69 -6.24 -3.00 8.87
N SER A 70 -5.82 -4.26 8.76
CA SER A 70 -5.27 -5.03 9.89
C SER A 70 -3.77 -4.79 10.12
N ASN A 71 -3.04 -4.32 9.11
CA ASN A 71 -1.59 -4.20 9.12
C ASN A 71 -1.12 -2.75 8.90
N GLN A 72 -1.72 -1.81 9.62
CA GLN A 72 -1.43 -0.37 9.52
C GLN A 72 0.05 0.00 9.82
N GLN A 73 0.78 -0.90 10.49
CA GLN A 73 2.19 -0.76 10.89
C GLN A 73 3.11 -1.78 10.18
N ALA A 74 2.69 -2.34 9.05
CA ALA A 74 3.54 -3.22 8.26
C ALA A 74 4.80 -2.49 7.77
N THR A 75 5.83 -3.25 7.40
CA THR A 75 7.04 -2.69 6.81
C THR A 75 6.79 -2.27 5.36
N LYS A 76 7.68 -1.42 4.84
CA LYS A 76 7.69 -1.03 3.42
C LYS A 76 7.62 -2.26 2.49
N GLU A 77 8.46 -3.25 2.75
CA GLU A 77 8.54 -4.48 1.94
C GLU A 77 7.24 -5.28 1.97
N GLN A 78 6.51 -5.26 3.09
CA GLN A 78 5.21 -5.92 3.20
C GLN A 78 4.12 -5.18 2.41
N PHE A 79 4.20 -3.86 2.30
CA PHE A 79 3.28 -3.07 1.46
C PHE A 79 3.61 -3.15 -0.04
N GLU A 80 4.84 -3.53 -0.41
CA GLU A 80 5.30 -3.63 -1.81
C GLU A 80 5.29 -5.07 -2.39
N ALA A 81 4.97 -6.08 -1.55
CA ALA A 81 4.93 -7.50 -1.93
C ALA A 81 3.73 -7.86 -2.83
#